data_AF-A0A9D9NJV1-F1
#
_entry.id   AF-A0A9D9NJV1-F1
#
_cell.length_a   1.000
_cell.length_b   1.000
_cell.length_c   1.000
_cell.angle_alpha   90.00
_cell.angle_beta   90.00
_cell.angle_gamma   90.00
#
_symmetry.space_group_name_H-M   'P 1'
#
loop_
_entity.id
_entity.type
_entity.pdbx_description
1 polymer ?
#
loop_
_entity_poly.entity_id
_entity_poly.type
_entity_poly.pdbx_seq_one_letter_code
_entity_poly.pdbx_strand_id
1 'polypeptide(L)'
;MKNSYLIALVLPLIMLSACGDDESLTVVSPKQISLHKGEQSQIEVISESPVRYGSMDDFHASVDDNGLITANYVGDTRIGVKNGSGQDYVDVKVIPVSTMLIEPYHSDFTIRKDIIIKMYGDGYAINGNTITYQLSKMGASASFTFSFAGEKDVLQASEVALAQGTEIAEVEYFLGERYKPVDGEERLYQDTMDGGAGTVYVRLKETGDGVITITYSTSR
;
A
#
# COMPACT_ATOMS: atom_id res chain seq x y z
N MET A 1 4.16 -24.88 -78.08
CA MET A 1 4.73 -24.49 -76.79
C MET A 1 3.63 -24.62 -75.74
N LYS A 2 3.78 -25.59 -74.84
CA LYS A 2 2.84 -25.96 -73.78
C LYS A 2 3.08 -25.01 -72.59
N ASN A 3 2.01 -24.48 -72.01
CA ASN A 3 1.92 -24.21 -70.58
C ASN A 3 0.45 -23.93 -70.23
N SER A 4 -0.11 -24.75 -69.35
CA SER A 4 -1.19 -24.38 -68.43
C SER A 4 -1.29 -25.48 -67.38
N TYR A 5 -0.86 -25.15 -66.16
CA TYR A 5 -0.93 -26.01 -64.98
C TYR A 5 -2.31 -25.82 -64.33
N LEU A 6 -3.04 -26.91 -64.12
CA LEU A 6 -4.23 -26.95 -63.26
C LEU A 6 -3.79 -27.51 -61.90
N ILE A 7 -3.75 -26.67 -60.88
CA ILE A 7 -3.42 -27.06 -59.51
C ILE A 7 -4.70 -27.62 -58.86
N ALA A 8 -4.67 -28.89 -58.48
CA ALA A 8 -5.73 -29.53 -57.70
C ALA A 8 -5.59 -29.16 -56.21
N LEU A 9 -6.66 -28.61 -55.65
CA LEU A 9 -6.77 -28.19 -54.26
C LEU A 9 -7.03 -29.44 -53.37
N VAL A 10 -6.04 -29.86 -52.58
CA VAL A 10 -6.21 -30.87 -51.53
C VAL A 10 -6.45 -30.13 -50.22
N LEU A 11 -7.65 -30.27 -49.66
CA LEU A 11 -8.02 -29.70 -48.36
C LEU A 11 -7.65 -30.70 -47.24
N PRO A 12 -6.76 -30.37 -46.30
CA PRO A 12 -6.54 -31.21 -45.13
C PRO A 12 -7.63 -30.92 -44.09
N LEU A 13 -8.35 -31.97 -43.72
CA LEU A 13 -9.31 -31.97 -42.61
C LEU A 13 -8.53 -31.86 -41.29
N ILE A 14 -8.35 -30.64 -40.77
CA ILE A 14 -7.73 -30.41 -39.47
C ILE A 14 -8.76 -30.75 -38.39
N MET A 15 -8.63 -31.93 -37.78
CA MET A 15 -9.30 -32.29 -36.53
C MET A 15 -8.69 -31.43 -35.41
N LEU A 16 -9.35 -30.33 -35.06
CA LEU A 16 -9.07 -29.62 -33.80
C LEU A 16 -9.88 -30.28 -32.69
N SER A 17 -9.30 -31.30 -32.04
CA SER A 17 -9.69 -31.65 -30.69
C SER A 17 -9.06 -30.63 -29.74
N ALA A 18 -9.68 -29.45 -29.64
CA ALA A 18 -9.41 -28.50 -28.56
C ALA A 18 -10.39 -28.79 -27.41
N CYS A 19 -10.17 -29.92 -26.73
CA CYS A 19 -10.64 -30.07 -25.35
C CYS A 19 -9.43 -29.70 -24.50
N GLY A 20 -9.26 -28.41 -24.25
CA GLY A 20 -8.45 -27.99 -23.12
C GLY A 20 -9.32 -28.22 -21.90
N ASP A 21 -8.99 -29.23 -21.10
CA ASP A 21 -9.65 -29.41 -19.82
C ASP A 21 -9.37 -28.16 -18.99
N ASP A 22 -10.42 -27.36 -18.75
CA ASP A 22 -10.36 -26.25 -17.81
C ASP A 22 -10.09 -26.86 -16.43
N GLU A 23 -8.84 -26.76 -15.97
CA GLU A 23 -8.48 -27.23 -14.63
C GLU A 23 -9.36 -26.51 -13.61
N SER A 24 -10.13 -27.27 -12.84
CA SER A 24 -11.05 -26.71 -11.87
C SER A 24 -10.28 -26.12 -10.68
N LEU A 25 -10.49 -24.83 -10.44
CA LEU A 25 -9.96 -24.10 -9.30
C LEU A 25 -11.12 -23.35 -8.64
N THR A 26 -11.37 -23.61 -7.37
CA THR A 26 -12.40 -22.89 -6.61
C THR A 26 -11.87 -22.54 -5.24
N VAL A 27 -11.74 -21.24 -4.95
CA VAL A 27 -11.52 -20.73 -3.60
C VAL A 27 -12.83 -20.85 -2.82
N VAL A 28 -12.82 -21.58 -1.70
CA VAL A 28 -14.00 -21.81 -0.85
C VAL A 28 -13.97 -20.98 0.45
N SER A 29 -12.81 -20.46 0.84
CA SER A 29 -12.69 -19.44 1.88
C SER A 29 -13.27 -18.09 1.41
N PRO A 30 -13.53 -17.14 2.33
CA PRO A 30 -13.94 -15.80 1.94
C PRO A 30 -12.94 -15.15 0.97
N LYS A 31 -13.45 -14.55 -0.11
CA LYS A 31 -12.63 -13.82 -1.10
C LYS A 31 -12.31 -12.39 -0.69
N GLN A 32 -12.88 -11.91 0.40
CA GLN A 32 -12.59 -10.61 0.99
C GLN A 32 -12.39 -10.85 2.49
N ILE A 33 -11.20 -10.52 2.97
CA ILE A 33 -10.84 -10.66 4.38
C ILE A 33 -10.30 -9.33 4.91
N SER A 34 -10.57 -9.07 6.19
CA SER A 34 -9.98 -7.96 6.93
C SER A 34 -9.24 -8.51 8.13
N LEU A 35 -7.99 -8.10 8.28
CA LEU A 35 -7.07 -8.57 9.31
C LEU A 35 -6.40 -7.38 9.99
N HIS A 36 -6.01 -7.54 11.24
CA HIS A 36 -5.05 -6.68 11.91
C HIS A 36 -3.63 -7.16 11.65
N LYS A 37 -2.64 -6.27 11.83
CA LYS A 37 -1.23 -6.63 11.69
C LYS A 37 -0.87 -7.86 12.53
N GLY A 38 -0.21 -8.82 11.91
CA GLY A 38 0.23 -10.08 12.52
C GLY A 38 -0.84 -11.17 12.55
N GLU A 39 -2.11 -10.86 12.27
CA GLU A 39 -3.14 -11.89 12.13
C GLU A 39 -2.95 -12.70 10.83
N GLN A 40 -3.49 -13.91 10.85
CA GLN A 40 -3.34 -14.87 9.76
C GLN A 40 -4.69 -15.40 9.30
N SER A 41 -4.77 -15.79 8.03
CA SER A 41 -5.95 -16.42 7.44
C SER A 41 -5.55 -17.48 6.43
N GLN A 42 -6.16 -18.66 6.51
CA GLN A 42 -5.90 -19.75 5.58
C GLN A 42 -6.80 -19.62 4.35
N ILE A 43 -6.22 -19.69 3.15
CA ILE A 43 -6.98 -19.88 1.91
C ILE A 43 -7.34 -21.35 1.80
N GLU A 44 -8.64 -21.62 1.61
CA GLU A 44 -9.17 -22.96 1.39
C GLU A 44 -9.52 -23.07 -0.10
N VAL A 45 -8.98 -24.09 -0.78
CA VAL A 45 -9.12 -24.27 -2.23
C VAL A 45 -9.49 -25.71 -2.55
N ILE A 46 -10.46 -25.89 -3.45
CA ILE A 46 -10.72 -27.16 -4.11
C ILE A 46 -10.03 -27.11 -5.47
N SER A 47 -9.09 -28.04 -5.70
CA SER A 47 -8.41 -28.16 -6.98
C SER A 47 -7.87 -29.56 -7.23
N GLU A 48 -7.81 -29.96 -8.49
CA GLU A 48 -7.30 -31.27 -8.94
C GLU A 48 -5.80 -31.27 -9.26
N SER A 49 -5.19 -30.09 -9.42
CA SER A 49 -3.74 -29.91 -9.64
C SER A 49 -3.12 -28.99 -8.56
N PRO A 50 -1.78 -28.98 -8.41
CA PRO A 50 -1.11 -28.18 -7.38
C PRO A 50 -1.38 -26.67 -7.50
N VAL A 51 -1.74 -26.06 -6.36
CA VAL A 51 -2.04 -24.63 -6.29
C VAL A 51 -0.78 -23.82 -5.97
N ARG A 52 -0.66 -22.64 -6.57
CA ARG A 52 0.39 -21.65 -6.30
C ARG A 52 -0.24 -20.36 -5.82
N TYR A 53 0.41 -19.74 -4.84
CA TYR A 53 -0.01 -18.48 -4.24
C TYR A 53 1.01 -17.38 -4.54
N GLY A 54 0.58 -16.13 -4.47
CA GLY A 54 1.48 -14.98 -4.49
C GLY A 54 0.75 -13.70 -4.12
N SER A 55 1.41 -12.84 -3.36
CA SER A 55 0.88 -11.50 -3.09
C SER A 55 1.20 -10.55 -4.23
N MET A 56 0.27 -9.64 -4.52
CA MET A 56 0.53 -8.51 -5.40
C MET A 56 1.33 -7.41 -4.69
N ASP A 57 1.30 -7.38 -3.35
CA ASP A 57 2.08 -6.48 -2.52
C ASP A 57 2.31 -7.11 -1.13
N ASP A 58 3.51 -7.67 -0.95
CA ASP A 58 3.94 -8.29 0.30
C ASP A 58 4.14 -7.28 1.44
N PHE A 59 4.25 -5.98 1.14
CA PHE A 59 4.31 -4.95 2.20
C PHE A 59 3.04 -4.96 3.03
N HIS A 60 1.87 -5.08 2.40
CA HIS A 60 0.59 -5.10 3.13
C HIS A 60 0.24 -6.49 3.65
N ALA A 61 0.34 -7.54 2.82
CA ALA A 61 0.14 -8.92 3.28
C ALA A 61 0.92 -9.90 2.41
N SER A 62 1.49 -10.92 3.04
CA SER A 62 2.21 -12.00 2.36
C SER A 62 1.43 -13.31 2.45
N VAL A 63 1.73 -14.25 1.57
CA VAL A 63 1.16 -15.61 1.59
C VAL A 63 2.29 -16.62 1.45
N ASP A 64 2.25 -17.70 2.23
CA ASP A 64 3.23 -18.79 2.10
C ASP A 64 2.82 -19.79 0.99
N ASP A 65 3.68 -20.79 0.75
CA ASP A 65 3.43 -21.82 -0.26
C ASP A 65 2.22 -22.72 0.06
N ASN A 66 1.70 -22.68 1.30
CA ASN A 66 0.53 -23.43 1.76
C ASN A 66 -0.76 -22.60 1.73
N GLY A 67 -0.71 -21.33 1.31
CA GLY A 67 -1.87 -20.45 1.26
C GLY A 67 -2.21 -19.78 2.61
N LEU A 68 -1.28 -19.76 3.57
CA LEU A 68 -1.44 -19.03 4.82
C LEU A 68 -1.09 -17.56 4.60
N ILE A 69 -2.10 -16.70 4.61
CA ILE A 69 -1.95 -15.25 4.55
C ILE A 69 -1.48 -14.75 5.91
N THR A 70 -0.50 -13.84 5.93
CA THR A 70 -0.08 -13.07 7.11
C THR A 70 -0.21 -11.58 6.80
N ALA A 71 -0.95 -10.86 7.63
CA ALA A 71 -1.10 -9.40 7.53
C ALA A 71 0.13 -8.67 8.07
N ASN A 72 0.71 -7.77 7.28
CA ASN A 72 1.99 -7.13 7.58
C ASN A 72 1.84 -5.65 8.00
N TYR A 73 1.37 -4.78 7.11
CA TYR A 73 1.17 -3.36 7.39
C TYR A 73 -0.17 -2.88 6.84
N VAL A 74 -0.78 -1.90 7.50
CA VAL A 74 -2.06 -1.31 7.12
C VAL A 74 -2.07 -0.92 5.63
N GLY A 75 -3.14 -1.30 4.95
CA GLY A 75 -3.31 -1.09 3.51
C GLY A 75 -4.05 -2.25 2.87
N ASP A 76 -4.16 -2.20 1.55
CA ASP A 76 -4.93 -3.17 0.77
C ASP A 76 -4.00 -3.90 -0.20
N THR A 77 -4.19 -5.21 -0.34
CA THR A 77 -3.51 -6.01 -1.36
C THR A 77 -4.41 -7.14 -1.83
N ARG A 78 -3.91 -7.92 -2.77
CA ARG A 78 -4.61 -9.07 -3.33
C ARG A 78 -3.67 -10.26 -3.41
N ILE A 79 -4.17 -11.41 -3.00
CA ILE A 79 -3.48 -12.69 -3.12
C ILE A 79 -4.00 -13.40 -4.36
N GLY A 80 -3.10 -13.71 -5.28
CA GLY A 80 -3.37 -14.56 -6.44
C GLY A 80 -3.34 -16.03 -6.05
N VAL A 81 -4.36 -16.77 -6.50
CA VAL A 81 -4.46 -18.22 -6.37
C VAL A 81 -4.48 -18.80 -7.79
N LYS A 82 -3.55 -19.70 -8.10
CA LYS A 82 -3.40 -20.24 -9.47
C LYS A 82 -3.20 -21.74 -9.45
N ASN A 83 -3.78 -22.42 -10.43
CA ASN A 83 -3.47 -23.80 -10.75
C ASN A 83 -3.61 -23.99 -12.27
N GLY A 84 -2.53 -24.38 -12.96
CA GLY A 84 -2.51 -24.49 -14.43
C GLY A 84 -3.06 -23.24 -15.13
N SER A 85 -4.20 -23.38 -15.82
CA SER A 85 -4.95 -22.27 -16.45
C SER A 85 -5.94 -21.57 -15.52
N GLY A 86 -6.33 -22.20 -14.40
CA GLY A 86 -7.23 -21.65 -13.40
C GLY A 86 -6.58 -20.51 -12.61
N GLN A 87 -7.34 -19.44 -12.40
CA GLN A 87 -6.90 -18.29 -11.63
C GLN A 87 -8.06 -17.67 -10.83
N ASP A 88 -7.78 -17.35 -9.58
CA ASP A 88 -8.69 -16.66 -8.67
C ASP A 88 -7.91 -15.71 -7.76
N TYR A 89 -8.64 -14.93 -6.95
CA TYR A 89 -8.05 -13.94 -6.06
C TYR A 89 -8.79 -13.82 -4.74
N VAL A 90 -8.03 -13.46 -3.70
CA VAL A 90 -8.54 -13.04 -2.39
C VAL A 90 -8.09 -11.59 -2.15
N ASP A 91 -9.04 -10.69 -1.95
CA ASP A 91 -8.78 -9.32 -1.53
C ASP A 91 -8.50 -9.29 -0.02
N VAL A 92 -7.38 -8.69 0.37
CA VAL A 92 -6.93 -8.59 1.75
C VAL A 92 -6.83 -7.13 2.13
N LYS A 93 -7.54 -6.75 3.19
CA LYS A 93 -7.45 -5.43 3.80
C LYS A 93 -6.84 -5.55 5.19
N VAL A 94 -5.68 -4.95 5.39
CA VAL A 94 -5.06 -4.81 6.71
C VAL A 94 -5.57 -3.53 7.35
N ILE A 95 -6.40 -3.67 8.39
CA ILE A 95 -7.02 -2.54 9.08
C ILE A 95 -6.26 -2.19 10.37
N PRO A 96 -6.12 -0.89 10.69
CA PRO A 96 -5.45 -0.48 11.92
C PRO A 96 -6.30 -0.82 13.15
N VAL A 97 -5.64 -1.14 14.26
CA VAL A 97 -6.26 -1.12 15.59
C VAL A 97 -6.26 0.30 16.14
N SER A 98 -5.15 1.04 16.01
CA SER A 98 -5.05 2.42 16.47
C SER A 98 -5.58 3.41 15.43
N THR A 99 -6.51 4.26 15.87
CA THR A 99 -7.04 5.40 15.10
C THR A 99 -6.74 6.73 15.80
N MET A 100 -5.73 6.75 16.68
CA MET A 100 -5.50 7.87 17.61
C MET A 100 -5.16 9.20 16.94
N LEU A 101 -4.55 9.18 15.76
CA LEU A 101 -4.11 10.37 15.04
C LEU A 101 -4.57 10.30 13.59
N ILE A 102 -4.74 11.49 13.00
CA ILE A 102 -4.99 11.64 11.56
C ILE A 102 -3.69 12.12 10.93
N GLU A 103 -3.33 11.49 9.82
CA GLU A 103 -2.11 11.79 9.09
C GLU A 103 -2.35 12.88 8.04
N PRO A 104 -1.38 13.80 7.83
CA PRO A 104 -1.42 14.74 6.73
C PRO A 104 -1.21 13.98 5.42
N TYR A 105 -1.57 14.59 4.29
CA TYR A 105 -1.34 14.01 2.97
C TYR A 105 0.14 13.72 2.75
N HIS A 106 0.49 12.47 2.44
CA HIS A 106 1.88 12.05 2.24
C HIS A 106 2.05 10.99 1.14
N SER A 107 1.02 10.74 0.32
CA SER A 107 1.04 9.65 -0.67
C SER A 107 1.72 10.01 -1.99
N ASP A 108 1.89 11.30 -2.30
CA ASP A 108 2.55 11.78 -3.53
C ASP A 108 3.30 13.09 -3.29
N PHE A 109 4.64 13.04 -3.37
CA PHE A 109 5.50 14.21 -3.20
C PHE A 109 5.72 15.01 -4.51
N THR A 110 5.03 14.65 -5.59
CA THR A 110 4.95 15.47 -6.81
C THR A 110 3.77 16.45 -6.77
N ILE A 111 2.91 16.35 -5.75
CA ILE A 111 1.75 17.21 -5.58
C ILE A 111 2.14 18.67 -5.37
N ARG A 112 1.39 19.59 -5.98
CA ARG A 112 1.62 21.03 -5.84
C ARG A 112 0.88 21.61 -4.64
N LYS A 113 1.43 22.69 -4.10
CA LYS A 113 0.82 23.52 -3.05
C LYS A 113 -0.64 23.91 -3.32
N ASP A 114 -0.99 24.29 -4.56
CA ASP A 114 -2.36 24.69 -4.89
C ASP A 114 -3.38 23.54 -4.76
N ILE A 115 -2.93 22.29 -4.93
CA ILE A 115 -3.77 21.11 -4.75
C ILE A 115 -3.92 20.79 -3.26
N ILE A 116 -2.85 20.89 -2.47
CA ILE A 116 -2.93 20.74 -1.01
C ILE A 116 -3.93 21.76 -0.43
N ILE A 117 -3.83 23.03 -0.84
CA ILE A 117 -4.78 24.06 -0.38
C ILE A 117 -6.22 23.71 -0.76
N LYS A 118 -6.46 23.15 -1.95
CA LYS A 118 -7.82 22.69 -2.34
C LYS A 118 -8.31 21.50 -1.51
N MET A 119 -7.41 20.60 -1.09
CA MET A 119 -7.78 19.43 -0.28
C MET A 119 -8.15 19.81 1.15
N TYR A 120 -7.43 20.76 1.76
CA TYR A 120 -7.60 21.15 3.15
C TYR A 120 -8.44 22.43 3.36
N GLY A 121 -8.65 23.20 2.29
CA GLY A 121 -9.37 24.47 2.33
C GLY A 121 -8.52 25.63 2.84
N ASP A 122 -9.22 26.72 3.18
CA ASP A 122 -8.66 27.94 3.76
C ASP A 122 -8.30 27.75 5.25
N GLY A 123 -7.80 28.81 5.90
CA GLY A 123 -7.50 28.80 7.35
C GLY A 123 -6.09 28.32 7.71
N TYR A 124 -5.18 28.28 6.74
CA TYR A 124 -3.77 28.02 6.98
C TYR A 124 -2.99 29.31 7.25
N ALA A 125 -1.92 29.19 8.04
CA ALA A 125 -0.88 30.20 8.15
C ALA A 125 0.25 29.92 7.16
N ILE A 126 0.92 30.96 6.67
CA ILE A 126 2.10 30.85 5.79
C ILE A 126 3.33 31.26 6.59
N ASN A 127 4.39 30.45 6.53
CA ASN A 127 5.71 30.83 7.04
C ASN A 127 6.80 30.39 6.07
N GLY A 128 7.39 31.34 5.34
CA GLY A 128 8.37 31.02 4.30
C GLY A 128 7.78 30.09 3.24
N ASN A 129 8.37 28.91 3.08
CA ASN A 129 7.95 27.88 2.14
C ASN A 129 6.96 26.86 2.72
N THR A 130 6.40 27.11 3.91
CA THR A 130 5.44 26.21 4.55
C THR A 130 4.05 26.80 4.64
N ILE A 131 3.06 25.91 4.73
CA ILE A 131 1.70 26.24 5.19
C ILE A 131 1.35 25.35 6.38
N THR A 132 0.67 25.92 7.37
CA THR A 132 0.27 25.20 8.59
C THR A 132 -1.23 25.34 8.84
N TYR A 133 -1.90 24.21 9.01
CA TYR A 133 -3.30 24.09 9.42
C TYR A 133 -3.39 23.73 10.90
N GLN A 134 -4.10 24.53 11.69
CA GLN A 134 -4.40 24.21 13.09
C GLN A 134 -5.66 23.37 13.19
N LEU A 135 -5.62 22.26 13.92
CA LEU A 135 -6.70 21.30 14.03
C LEU A 135 -7.41 21.49 15.37
N SER A 136 -8.71 21.73 15.34
CA SER A 136 -9.47 21.97 16.57
C SER A 136 -10.00 20.69 17.21
N LYS A 137 -10.15 19.57 16.46
CA LYS A 137 -10.59 18.23 16.96
C LYS A 137 -10.26 17.09 15.97
N MET A 138 -9.06 16.50 16.02
CA MET A 138 -8.66 15.40 15.10
C MET A 138 -7.80 14.34 15.81
N GLY A 139 -8.36 13.70 16.83
CA GLY A 139 -7.59 12.77 17.68
C GLY A 139 -6.45 13.48 18.39
N ALA A 140 -5.27 12.87 18.42
CA ALA A 140 -4.04 13.47 18.93
C ALA A 140 -3.42 14.51 17.98
N SER A 141 -3.86 14.61 16.72
CA SER A 141 -3.30 15.56 15.75
C SER A 141 -3.70 17.00 16.07
N ALA A 142 -2.72 17.86 16.34
CA ALA A 142 -2.93 19.27 16.69
C ALA A 142 -2.70 20.22 15.51
N SER A 143 -1.74 19.92 14.63
CA SER A 143 -1.53 20.72 13.41
C SER A 143 -0.94 19.89 12.28
N PHE A 144 -1.21 20.32 11.04
CA PHE A 144 -0.52 19.83 9.85
C PHE A 144 0.34 20.93 9.26
N THR A 145 1.61 20.64 9.00
CA THR A 145 2.52 21.55 8.30
C THR A 145 3.00 20.89 7.00
N PHE A 146 2.87 21.59 5.89
CA PHE A 146 3.37 21.15 4.59
C PHE A 146 4.49 22.08 4.15
N SER A 147 5.65 21.51 3.80
CA SER A 147 6.79 22.23 3.26
C SER A 147 6.88 22.03 1.75
N PHE A 148 7.16 23.11 1.02
CA PHE A 148 7.23 23.09 -0.44
C PHE A 148 8.61 23.51 -0.95
N ALA A 149 9.01 22.99 -2.10
CA ALA A 149 10.27 23.33 -2.73
C ALA A 149 10.19 23.37 -4.26
N GLY A 150 11.19 23.99 -4.88
CA GLY A 150 11.33 24.12 -6.33
C GLY A 150 10.40 25.17 -6.95
N GLU A 151 10.59 25.43 -8.25
CA GLU A 151 9.88 26.49 -8.97
C GLU A 151 8.35 26.26 -9.07
N LYS A 152 7.90 25.03 -8.83
CA LYS A 152 6.49 24.62 -8.91
C LYS A 152 5.81 24.47 -7.54
N ASP A 153 6.49 24.82 -6.44
CA ASP A 153 6.02 24.61 -5.07
C ASP A 153 5.46 23.19 -4.86
N VAL A 154 6.28 22.18 -5.18
CA VAL A 154 5.92 20.77 -4.97
C VAL A 154 6.19 20.36 -3.53
N LEU A 155 5.38 19.43 -3.01
CA LEU A 155 5.48 18.95 -1.64
C LEU A 155 6.85 18.32 -1.40
N GLN A 156 7.53 18.80 -0.37
CA GLN A 156 8.83 18.27 0.07
C GLN A 156 8.67 17.41 1.33
N ALA A 157 7.83 17.85 2.26
CA ALA A 157 7.57 17.17 3.51
C ALA A 157 6.16 17.49 4.00
N SER A 158 5.54 16.50 4.63
CA SER A 158 4.33 16.68 5.41
C SER A 158 4.64 16.37 6.86
N GLU A 159 4.11 17.14 7.79
CA GLU A 159 4.34 16.97 9.21
C GLU A 159 3.03 17.08 9.97
N VAL A 160 2.88 16.24 11.00
CA VAL A 160 1.87 16.43 12.03
C VAL A 160 2.54 16.66 13.37
N ALA A 161 2.14 17.75 14.04
CA ALA A 161 2.43 17.94 15.46
C ALA A 161 1.25 17.42 16.28
N LEU A 162 1.56 16.68 17.34
CA LEU A 162 0.56 16.09 18.23
C LEU A 162 0.27 17.00 19.43
N ALA A 163 -0.91 16.81 20.03
CA ALA A 163 -1.31 17.52 21.23
C ALA A 163 -0.32 17.24 22.37
N GLN A 164 -0.06 18.27 23.19
CA GLN A 164 0.84 18.13 24.33
C GLN A 164 0.35 17.04 25.30
N GLY A 165 1.27 16.21 25.79
CA GLY A 165 0.94 15.07 26.65
C GLY A 165 0.51 13.81 25.90
N THR A 166 0.63 13.78 24.57
CA THR A 166 0.50 12.52 23.81
C THR A 166 1.62 11.56 24.18
N GLU A 167 1.28 10.31 24.48
CA GLU A 167 2.23 9.28 24.89
C GLU A 167 2.99 8.72 23.67
N ILE A 168 4.31 8.77 23.70
CA ILE A 168 5.15 8.33 22.57
C ILE A 168 4.94 6.85 22.22
N ALA A 169 4.67 6.01 23.22
CA ALA A 169 4.43 4.58 23.00
C ALA A 169 3.15 4.31 22.19
N GLU A 170 2.11 5.13 22.34
CA GLU A 170 0.89 5.01 21.54
C GLU A 170 1.15 5.42 20.08
N VAL A 171 2.01 6.42 19.87
CA VAL A 171 2.44 6.86 18.54
C VAL A 171 3.30 5.81 17.86
N GLU A 172 4.25 5.21 18.58
CA GLU A 172 5.07 4.10 18.08
C GLU A 172 4.21 2.88 17.71
N TYR A 173 3.16 2.58 18.49
CA TYR A 173 2.19 1.55 18.14
C TYR A 173 1.44 1.90 16.85
N PHE A 174 0.90 3.13 16.75
CA PHE A 174 0.20 3.62 15.56
C PHE A 174 1.08 3.50 14.30
N LEU A 175 2.34 3.94 14.37
CA LEU A 175 3.29 3.88 13.26
C LEU A 175 3.70 2.44 12.96
N GLY A 176 3.89 1.61 13.99
CA GLY A 176 4.28 0.21 13.85
C GLY A 176 3.24 -0.64 13.12
N GLU A 177 1.95 -0.28 13.18
CA GLU A 177 0.91 -0.94 12.39
C GLU A 177 0.98 -0.61 10.89
N ARG A 178 1.53 0.56 10.54
CA ARG A 178 1.47 1.14 9.18
C ARG A 178 2.78 1.07 8.42
N TYR A 179 3.90 1.20 9.12
CA TYR A 179 5.19 1.41 8.50
C TYR A 179 6.25 0.46 9.04
N LYS A 180 7.17 0.06 8.17
CA LYS A 180 8.28 -0.82 8.53
C LYS A 180 9.35 -0.03 9.28
N PRO A 181 9.75 -0.43 10.49
CA PRO A 181 10.87 0.19 11.18
C PRO A 181 12.17 -0.04 10.41
N VAL A 182 12.96 1.01 10.24
CA VAL A 182 14.25 1.02 9.53
C VAL A 182 15.40 1.19 10.52
N ASP A 183 15.21 2.09 11.49
CA ASP A 183 16.16 2.37 12.54
C ASP A 183 15.39 2.63 13.84
N GLY A 184 15.57 1.73 14.81
CA GLY A 184 14.87 1.81 16.10
C GLY A 184 15.45 2.88 17.02
N GLU A 185 16.72 3.27 16.86
CA GLU A 185 17.32 4.34 17.67
C GLU A 185 16.89 5.72 17.15
N GLU A 186 16.76 5.88 15.84
CA GLU A 186 16.30 7.12 15.21
C GLU A 186 14.78 7.23 15.05
N ARG A 187 14.01 6.22 15.48
CA ARG A 187 12.55 6.10 15.29
C ARG A 187 12.15 6.43 13.85
N LEU A 188 12.85 5.79 12.92
CA LEU A 188 12.68 5.94 11.49
C LEU A 188 11.93 4.74 10.93
N TYR A 189 10.88 5.01 10.15
CA TYR A 189 10.07 4.01 9.48
C TYR A 189 10.02 4.28 7.98
N GLN A 190 9.55 3.31 7.19
CA GLN A 190 9.35 3.44 5.75
C GLN A 190 8.06 2.75 5.28
N ASP A 191 7.47 3.30 4.22
CA ASP A 191 6.20 2.85 3.61
C ASP A 191 6.37 1.89 2.41
N THR A 192 7.51 1.19 2.31
CA THR A 192 7.78 0.18 1.28
C THR A 192 8.84 -0.81 1.79
N MET A 193 8.96 -2.02 1.22
CA MET A 193 9.99 -2.97 1.65
C MET A 193 11.41 -2.63 1.17
N ASP A 194 11.56 -2.01 0.00
CA ASP A 194 12.81 -2.02 -0.78
C ASP A 194 13.48 -0.65 -0.98
N GLY A 195 12.98 0.44 -0.38
CA GLY A 195 13.69 1.73 -0.40
C GLY A 195 13.84 2.37 -1.81
N GLY A 196 13.00 1.98 -2.77
CA GLY A 196 13.08 2.42 -4.17
C GLY A 196 12.69 3.88 -4.42
N ALA A 197 12.67 4.28 -5.70
CA ALA A 197 12.14 5.58 -6.11
C ALA A 197 10.66 5.66 -5.71
N GLY A 198 10.34 6.52 -4.74
CA GLY A 198 8.98 6.64 -4.18
C GLY A 198 8.82 6.16 -2.74
N THR A 199 9.88 5.69 -2.07
CA THR A 199 9.82 5.40 -0.63
C THR A 199 9.54 6.67 0.17
N VAL A 200 8.52 6.60 1.03
CA VAL A 200 8.25 7.60 2.06
C VAL A 200 8.89 7.14 3.36
N TYR A 201 9.76 7.98 3.90
CA TYR A 201 10.30 7.86 5.24
C TYR A 201 9.39 8.59 6.23
N VAL A 202 9.13 7.95 7.35
CA VAL A 202 8.32 8.49 8.44
C VAL A 202 9.21 8.59 9.66
N ARG A 203 9.42 9.80 10.15
CA ARG A 203 10.33 10.07 11.27
C ARG A 203 9.56 10.62 12.45
N LEU A 204 9.68 9.94 13.59
CA LEU A 204 9.09 10.34 14.86
C LEU A 204 10.11 11.10 15.70
N LYS A 205 9.78 12.33 16.13
CA LYS A 205 10.61 13.14 17.03
C LYS A 205 9.80 13.70 18.18
N GLU A 206 10.41 13.73 19.35
CA GLU A 206 9.93 14.47 20.50
C GLU A 206 10.82 15.70 20.70
N THR A 207 10.21 16.88 20.73
CA THR A 207 10.91 18.14 20.94
C THR A 207 11.18 18.38 22.43
N GLY A 208 12.08 19.31 22.75
CA GLY A 208 12.49 19.58 24.14
C GLY A 208 11.36 20.10 25.05
N ASP A 209 10.25 20.57 24.48
CA ASP A 209 9.02 20.99 25.17
C ASP A 209 7.94 19.88 25.23
N GLY A 210 8.28 18.65 24.85
CA GLY A 210 7.42 17.47 24.94
C GLY A 210 6.36 17.37 23.86
N VAL A 211 6.50 18.10 22.75
CA VAL A 211 5.64 17.96 21.58
C VAL A 211 6.18 16.86 20.69
N ILE A 212 5.30 15.95 20.29
CA ILE A 212 5.65 14.89 19.34
C ILE A 212 5.33 15.35 17.93
N THR A 213 6.26 15.11 17.01
CA THR A 213 6.11 15.39 15.58
C THR A 213 6.37 14.13 14.76
N ILE A 214 5.58 13.95 13.72
CA ILE A 214 5.77 12.89 12.72
C ILE A 214 5.98 13.58 11.37
N THR A 215 7.15 13.36 10.76
CA THR A 215 7.50 13.92 9.44
C THR A 215 7.51 12.83 8.39
N TYR A 216 6.83 13.06 7.28
CA TYR A 216 6.79 12.23 6.09
C TYR A 216 7.60 12.91 4.97
N SER A 217 8.59 12.23 4.42
CA SER A 217 9.41 12.75 3.30
C SER A 217 10.03 11.65 2.46
N THR A 218 10.39 11.95 1.21
CA THR A 218 11.19 11.05 0.36
C THR A 218 12.68 11.11 0.65
N SER A 219 13.12 12.13 1.39
CA SER A 219 14.48 12.22 1.95
C SER A 219 14.58 11.37 3.22
N ARG A 220 15.63 10.57 3.29
CA ARG A 220 15.94 9.75 4.48
C ARG A 220 16.33 10.58 5.69
#